data_AF-A0A7W1ZHW2-F1
#
_entry.id   AF-A0A7W1ZHW2-F1
#
_cell.length_a   1.000
_cell.length_b   1.000
_cell.length_c   1.000
_cell.angle_alpha   90.00
_cell.angle_beta   90.00
_cell.angle_gamma   90.00
#
_symmetry.space_group_name_H-M   'P 1'
#
loop_
_entity.id
_entity.type
_entity.pdbx_description
1 polymer ?
#
loop_
_entity_poly.entity_id
_entity_poly.type
_entity_poly.pdbx_seq_one_letter_code
_entity_poly.pdbx_strand_id
1 'polypeptide(L)' 'MPNKFVSNLTEEDVTKLEQLWQTNANFRVRNRAQSILFSYRRVGIDELARICGVGRDAVSSW' A
#
# COMPACT_ATOMS: atom_id res chain seq x y z
N MET A 1 3.13 -10.85 -15.21
CA MET A 1 2.47 -10.23 -14.04
C MET A 1 3.56 -9.69 -13.12
N PRO A 2 3.57 -8.42 -12.72
CA PRO A 2 4.63 -7.92 -11.86
C PRO A 2 4.37 -8.37 -10.42
N ASN A 3 4.91 -9.54 -10.06
CA ASN A 3 5.04 -10.02 -8.68
C ASN A 3 6.10 -9.18 -7.96
N LYS A 4 5.76 -7.95 -7.53
CA LYS A 4 6.71 -7.09 -6.79
C LYS A 4 6.69 -7.32 -5.27
N PHE A 5 6.23 -8.50 -4.85
CA PHE A 5 6.53 -9.12 -3.57
C PHE A 5 7.01 -10.53 -3.87
N VAL A 6 8.31 -10.74 -3.75
CA VAL A 6 8.97 -12.02 -4.05
C VAL A 6 8.61 -13.09 -3.00
N SER A 7 7.89 -12.71 -1.94
CA SER A 7 7.40 -13.58 -0.85
C SER A 7 6.05 -13.10 -0.30
N ASN A 8 5.21 -14.03 0.17
CA ASN A 8 4.02 -13.69 0.96
C ASN A 8 4.44 -12.96 2.23
N LEU A 9 3.69 -11.92 2.63
CA LEU A 9 3.88 -11.26 3.92
C LEU A 9 3.38 -12.19 5.04
N THR A 10 4.14 -12.28 6.12
CA THR A 10 3.67 -12.89 7.37
C THR A 10 2.73 -11.93 8.12
N GLU A 11 1.98 -12.43 9.09
CA GLU A 11 1.14 -11.57 9.96
C GLU A 11 1.98 -10.52 10.71
N GLU A 12 3.21 -10.88 11.09
CA GLU A 12 4.17 -9.96 11.72
C GLU A 12 4.60 -8.84 10.77
N ASP A 13 4.86 -9.16 9.50
CA ASP A 13 5.20 -8.15 8.48
C ASP A 13 4.04 -7.18 8.25
N VAL A 14 2.81 -7.70 8.16
CA VAL A 14 1.61 -6.88 8.00
C VAL A 14 1.46 -5.91 9.18
N THR A 15 1.58 -6.42 10.41
CA THR A 15 1.50 -5.61 11.63
C THR A 15 2.56 -4.50 11.64
N LYS A 16 3.79 -4.84 11.27
CA LYS A 16 4.89 -3.87 11.19
C LYS A 16 4.65 -2.80 10.13
N LEU A 17 4.11 -3.17 8.97
CA LEU A 17 3.76 -2.23 7.91
C LEU A 17 2.63 -1.30 8.33
N GLU A 18 1.62 -1.79 9.03
CA GLU A 18 0.54 -0.97 9.59
C GLU A 18 1.07 0.04 10.61
N GLN A 19 1.95 -0.40 11.50
CA GLN A 19 2.61 0.48 12.46
C GLN A 19 3.46 1.56 11.77
N LEU A 20 4.26 1.17 10.76
CA LEU A 20 5.07 2.10 9.98
C LEU A 20 4.22 3.13 9.24
N TRP A 21 3.10 2.70 8.67
CA TRP A 21 2.17 3.60 7.98
C TRP A 21 1.56 4.63 8.92
N GLN A 22 1.20 4.24 10.15
CA GLN A 22 0.52 5.13 11.09
C GLN A 22 1.47 6.07 11.85
N THR A 23 2.67 5.61 12.21
CA THR A 23 3.49 6.27 13.24
C THR A 23 4.83 6.81 12.73
N ASN A 24 5.33 6.36 11.57
CA ASN A 24 6.68 6.72 11.15
C ASN A 24 6.76 8.21 10.78
N ALA A 25 7.76 8.92 11.30
CA ALA A 25 7.95 10.35 11.03
C ALA A 25 8.24 10.65 9.54
N ASN A 26 8.87 9.71 8.83
CA ASN A 26 9.24 9.88 7.43
C ASN A 26 8.06 9.57 6.49
N PHE A 27 7.59 10.58 5.77
CA PHE A 27 6.51 10.46 4.79
C PHE A 27 6.75 9.38 3.74
N ARG A 28 7.98 9.27 3.21
CA ARG A 28 8.30 8.27 2.17
C ARG A 28 8.15 6.85 2.71
N VAL A 29 8.51 6.64 3.98
CA VAL A 29 8.37 5.34 4.64
C VAL A 29 6.89 5.00 4.85
N ARG A 30 6.09 5.95 5.34
CA ARG A 30 4.63 5.76 5.50
C ARG A 30 3.98 5.39 4.18
N ASN A 31 4.27 6.15 3.13
CA ASN A 31 3.65 5.97 1.82
C ASN A 31 4.07 4.63 1.21
N ARG A 32 5.35 4.26 1.35
CA ARG A 32 5.84 2.95 0.89
C ARG A 32 5.17 1.79 1.63
N ALA A 33 5.02 1.88 2.96
CA ALA A 33 4.34 0.86 3.75
C ALA A 33 2.87 0.70 3.32
N GLN A 34 2.18 1.81 3.09
CA GLN A 34 0.81 1.82 2.59
C GLN A 34 0.68 1.16 1.20
N SER A 35 1.57 1.49 0.25
CA SER A 35 1.56 0.85 -1.07
C SER A 35 1.79 -0.66 -1.00
N ILE A 36 2.66 -1.11 -0.09
CA ILE A 36 2.90 -2.55 0.14
C ILE A 36 1.64 -3.24 0.65
N LEU A 37 0.96 -2.66 1.65
CA LEU A 37 -0.28 -3.19 2.19
C LEU A 37 -1.39 -3.28 1.14
N PHE A 38 -1.54 -2.25 0.30
CA PHE A 38 -2.52 -2.26 -0.79
C PHE A 38 -2.27 -3.37 -1.80
N SER A 39 -1.01 -3.55 -2.20
CA SER A 39 -0.66 -4.61 -3.15
C SER A 39 -0.84 -6.00 -2.54
N TYR A 40 -0.49 -6.19 -1.27
CA TYR A 40 -0.71 -7.45 -0.55
C TYR A 40 -2.21 -7.81 -0.46
N ARG A 41 -3.04 -6.82 -0.14
CA ARG A 41 -4.52 -6.97 -0.06
C ARG A 41 -5.19 -7.08 -1.44
N ARG A 42 -4.42 -6.97 -2.53
CA ARG A 42 -4.91 -6.99 -3.92
C ARG A 42 -6.00 -5.93 -4.17
N VAL A 43 -5.85 -4.75 -3.56
CA VAL A 43 -6.79 -3.63 -3.74
C VAL A 43 -6.76 -3.19 -5.20
N GLY A 44 -7.93 -3.17 -5.85
CA GLY A 44 -8.07 -2.72 -7.23
C GLY A 44 -7.92 -1.21 -7.38
N ILE A 45 -7.62 -0.74 -8.59
CA ILE A 45 -7.45 0.70 -8.89
C ILE A 45 -8.70 1.50 -8.50
N ASP A 46 -9.90 0.99 -8.78
CA ASP A 46 -11.15 1.68 -8.45
C ASP A 46 -11.37 1.77 -6.93
N GLU A 47 -10.89 0.79 -6.18
CA GLU A 47 -10.97 0.79 -4.72
C GLU A 47 -9.93 1.71 -4.08
N LEU A 48 -8.72 1.76 -4.65
CA LEU A 48 -7.71 2.75 -4.28
C LEU A 48 -8.20 4.18 -4.50
N ALA A 49 -8.85 4.46 -5.63
CA ALA A 49 -9.43 5.76 -5.94
C ALA A 49 -10.46 6.17 -4.87
N ARG A 50 -11.31 5.22 -4.45
CA ARG A 50 -12.29 5.41 -3.39
C ARG A 50 -11.65 5.66 -2.02
N ILE A 51 -10.67 4.84 -1.61
CA ILE A 51 -10.00 4.93 -0.31
C ILE A 51 -9.24 6.26 -0.18
N CYS A 52 -8.53 6.66 -1.24
CA CYS A 52 -7.72 7.87 -1.24
C CYS A 52 -8.51 9.13 -1.63
N GLY A 53 -9.78 9.01 -2.02
CA GLY A 53 -10.61 10.16 -2.43
C GLY A 53 -10.10 10.87 -3.68
N VAL A 54 -9.47 10.14 -4.60
CA VAL A 54 -8.88 10.67 -5.84
C VAL A 54 -9.55 10.08 -7.07
N GLY A 55 -9.38 10.71 -8.23
CA GLY A 55 -9.80 10.13 -9.50
C GLY A 55 -9.01 8.87 -9.86
N ARG A 56 -9.62 7.94 -10.58
CA ARG A 56 -8.98 6.72 -11.09
C ARG A 56 -7.69 7.04 -11.86
N ASP A 57 -7.71 8.09 -12.67
CA ASP A 57 -6.56 8.50 -13.47
C ASP A 57 -5.37 8.92 -12.60
N ALA A 58 -5.64 9.55 -11.45
CA ALA A 58 -4.61 9.89 -10.48
C ALA A 58 -3.93 8.63 -9.92
N VAL A 59 -4.72 7.60 -9.57
CA VAL A 59 -4.17 6.31 -9.10
C VAL A 59 -3.38 5.60 -10.19
N SER A 60 -3.82 5.66 -11.45
CA SER A 60 -3.11 5.01 -12.57
C SER A 60 -1.70 5.54 -12.82
N SER A 61 -1.41 6.76 -12.31
CA SER A 61 -0.09 7.41 -12.44
C SER A 61 0.89 7.07 -11.30
N TRP A 62 0.46 6.31 -10.28
CA TRP A 62 1.25 5.94 -9.10
C TRP A 62 2.01 4.61 -9.30
#